data_AF-A0A7S1X8M3-F1
#
_entry.id   AF-A0A7S1X8M3-F1
#
_cell.length_a   1.000
_cell.length_b   1.000
_cell.length_c   1.000
_cell.angle_alpha   90.00
_cell.angle_beta   90.00
_cell.angle_gamma   90.00
#
_symmetry.space_group_name_H-M   'P 1'
#
loop_
_entity.id
_entity.type
_entity.pdbx_description
1 polymer ?
#
loop_
_entity_poly.entity_id
_entity_poly.type
_entity_poly.pdbx_seq_one_letter_code
_entity_poly.pdbx_strand_id
1 'polypeptide(L)'
;KQRTLELALSAGAVQQAHGLQTTPDEFAGSVLRFGLMEVVYEWACGTEFRQICELTDIMEGSIVRTIVRLEETCREFRDAARVMGNMQLFHQMEEASSIIKRDVIFAGSLYLT
;
A
#
# COMPACT_ATOMS: atom_id res chain seq x y z
N LYS A 1 -5.21 7.30 -10.47
CA LYS A 1 -4.39 8.49 -10.13
C LYS A 1 -5.22 9.76 -9.97
N GLN A 2 -5.97 10.20 -10.99
CA GLN A 2 -6.71 11.47 -10.97
C GLN A 2 -7.76 11.55 -9.85
N ARG A 3 -8.63 10.54 -9.70
CA ARG A 3 -9.62 10.49 -8.61
C ARG A 3 -9.02 10.50 -7.20
N THR A 4 -7.87 9.85 -7.01
CA THR A 4 -7.17 9.82 -5.72
C THR A 4 -6.59 11.20 -5.38
N LEU A 5 -6.08 11.91 -6.39
CA LEU A 5 -5.59 13.28 -6.24
C LEU A 5 -6.73 14.23 -5.86
N GLU A 6 -7.88 14.14 -6.54
CA GLU A 6 -9.07 14.95 -6.24
C GLU A 6 -9.55 14.74 -4.79
N LEU A 7 -9.60 13.49 -4.32
CA LEU A 7 -9.96 13.17 -2.94
C LEU A 7 -8.95 13.73 -1.92
N ALA A 8 -7.65 13.63 -2.21
CA ALA A 8 -6.61 14.17 -1.34
C ALA A 8 -6.68 15.71 -1.25
N LEU A 9 -6.91 16.39 -2.38
CA LEU A 9 -7.09 17.84 -2.42
C LEU A 9 -8.36 18.26 -1.66
N SER A 10 -9.46 17.53 -1.84
CA SER A 10 -10.69 17.77 -1.08
C SER A 10 -10.50 17.60 0.42
N ALA A 11 -9.76 16.56 0.85
CA ALA A 11 -9.44 16.35 2.25
C ALA A 11 -8.54 17.46 2.80
N GLY A 12 -7.52 17.87 2.04
CA GLY A 12 -6.63 18.98 2.40
C GLY A 12 -7.36 20.31 2.53
N ALA A 13 -8.33 20.60 1.66
CA ALA A 13 -9.16 21.79 1.77
C ALA A 13 -10.00 21.81 3.05
N VAL A 14 -10.56 20.66 3.44
CA VAL A 14 -11.29 20.52 4.72
C VAL A 14 -10.35 20.69 5.91
N GLN A 15 -9.15 20.12 5.86
CA GLN A 15 -8.13 20.26 6.91
C GLN A 15 -7.74 21.73 7.12
N GLN A 16 -7.50 22.46 6.02
CA GLN A 16 -7.18 23.88 6.06
C GLN A 16 -8.33 24.73 6.64
N ALA A 17 -9.58 24.42 6.25
CA ALA A 17 -10.77 25.09 6.77
C ALA A 17 -10.96 24.91 8.28
N HIS A 18 -10.41 23.83 8.86
CA HIS A 18 -10.48 23.54 10.29
C HIS A 18 -9.19 23.89 11.06
N GLY A 19 -8.33 24.74 10.48
CA GLY A 19 -7.21 25.37 11.19
C GLY A 19 -5.89 24.60 11.16
N LEU A 20 -5.76 23.55 10.33
CA LEU A 20 -4.47 22.90 10.10
C LEU A 20 -3.60 23.74 9.14
N GLN A 21 -2.33 23.94 9.52
CA GLN A 21 -1.34 24.70 8.74
C GLN A 21 -0.70 23.82 7.65
N THR A 22 -1.50 23.34 6.72
CA THR A 22 -1.02 22.57 5.57
C THR A 22 -1.84 22.95 4.36
N THR A 23 -1.18 23.25 3.24
CA THR A 23 -1.91 23.53 2.00
C THR A 23 -2.43 22.23 1.37
N PRO A 24 -3.54 22.25 0.63
CA PRO A 24 -4.06 21.06 -0.02
C PRO A 24 -3.04 20.36 -0.93
N ASP A 25 -2.22 21.13 -1.65
CA ASP A 25 -1.16 20.62 -2.51
C ASP A 25 -0.02 19.96 -1.73
N GLU A 26 0.41 20.57 -0.62
CA GLU A 26 1.42 19.96 0.29
C GLU A 26 0.90 18.66 0.91
N PHE A 27 -0.36 18.63 1.33
CA PHE A 27 -0.98 17.43 1.86
C PHE A 27 -1.02 16.31 0.80
N ALA A 28 -1.52 16.61 -0.40
CA ALA A 28 -1.59 15.65 -1.49
C ALA A 28 -0.20 15.11 -1.88
N GLY A 29 0.81 15.99 -1.97
CA GLY A 29 2.19 15.60 -2.29
C GLY A 29 2.86 14.75 -1.19
N SER A 30 2.51 14.98 0.08
CA SER A 30 3.09 14.23 1.19
C SER A 30 2.53 12.81 1.32
N VAL A 31 1.22 12.64 1.11
CA VAL A 31 0.50 11.37 1.30
C VAL A 31 0.58 10.47 0.08
N LEU A 32 0.54 11.03 -1.13
CA LEU A 32 0.44 10.23 -2.36
C LEU A 32 1.81 9.93 -2.95
N ARG A 33 2.41 8.81 -2.54
CA ARG A 33 3.68 8.31 -3.08
C ARG A 33 3.45 7.12 -4.01
N PHE A 34 3.50 7.36 -5.31
CA PHE A 34 3.26 6.34 -6.34
C PHE A 34 4.53 5.58 -6.77
N GLY A 35 5.71 5.90 -6.22
CA GLY A 35 6.99 5.39 -6.73
C GLY A 35 7.18 3.87 -6.66
N LEU A 36 6.49 3.17 -5.76
CA LEU A 36 6.55 1.70 -5.64
C LEU A 36 5.30 1.00 -6.20
N MET A 37 4.39 1.74 -6.85
CA MET A 37 3.13 1.18 -7.35
C MET A 37 3.38 0.10 -8.42
N GLU A 38 4.28 0.36 -9.36
CA GLU A 38 4.65 -0.58 -10.42
C GLU A 38 5.36 -1.83 -9.84
N VAL A 39 6.31 -1.62 -8.93
CA VAL A 39 7.03 -2.69 -8.21
C VAL A 39 6.07 -3.65 -7.51
N VAL A 40 5.09 -3.13 -6.78
CA VAL A 40 4.09 -3.94 -6.07
C VAL A 40 3.17 -4.67 -7.05
N TYR A 41 2.81 -4.04 -8.17
CA TYR A 41 1.98 -4.65 -9.21
C TYR A 41 2.68 -5.85 -9.84
N GLU A 42 3.92 -5.69 -10.27
CA GLU A 42 4.73 -6.78 -10.84
C GLU A 42 4.95 -7.92 -9.84
N TRP A 43 5.14 -7.59 -8.55
CA TRP A 43 5.17 -8.61 -7.50
C TRP A 43 3.87 -9.40 -7.41
N ALA A 44 2.72 -8.74 -7.48
CA ALA A 44 1.42 -9.40 -7.46
C ALA A 44 1.17 -10.24 -8.74
N CYS A 45 1.78 -9.88 -9.87
CA CYS A 45 1.72 -10.67 -11.10
C CYS A 45 2.60 -11.94 -11.09
N GLY A 46 3.40 -12.16 -10.06
CA GLY A 46 4.25 -13.35 -9.92
C GLY A 46 5.70 -13.16 -10.39
N THR A 47 6.10 -11.94 -10.75
CA THR A 47 7.47 -11.62 -11.20
C THR A 47 8.50 -11.93 -10.11
N GLU A 48 9.66 -12.51 -10.46
CA GLU A 48 10.67 -12.87 -9.47
C GLU A 48 11.24 -11.64 -8.76
N PHE A 49 11.59 -11.77 -7.48
CA PHE A 49 12.09 -10.64 -6.68
C PHE A 49 13.33 -9.98 -7.30
N ARG A 50 14.22 -10.78 -7.91
CA ARG A 50 15.40 -10.26 -8.62
C ARG A 50 15.02 -9.29 -9.74
N GLN A 51 14.04 -9.66 -10.57
CA GLN A 51 13.60 -8.81 -11.68
C GLN A 51 12.95 -7.53 -11.16
N ILE A 52 12.24 -7.60 -10.03
CA ILE A 52 11.65 -6.42 -9.39
C ILE A 52 12.70 -5.45 -8.88
N CYS A 53 13.81 -5.95 -8.32
CA CYS A 53 14.92 -5.10 -7.92
C CYS A 53 15.58 -4.37 -9.10
N GLU A 54 15.47 -4.90 -10.32
CA GLU A 54 15.99 -4.25 -11.54
C GLU A 54 15.05 -3.16 -12.07
N LEU A 55 13.80 -3.08 -11.60
CA LEU A 55 12.81 -2.06 -12.03
C LEU A 55 12.99 -0.71 -11.32
N THR A 56 13.73 -0.66 -10.22
CA THR A 56 13.85 0.55 -9.40
C THR A 56 15.20 0.64 -8.69
N ASP A 57 15.74 1.85 -8.54
CA ASP A 57 16.96 2.10 -7.76
C ASP A 57 16.71 2.14 -6.23
N ILE A 58 15.49 1.81 -5.79
CA ILE A 58 15.14 1.77 -4.37
C ILE A 58 15.72 0.51 -3.73
N MET A 59 16.38 0.68 -2.59
CA MET A 59 16.94 -0.43 -1.80
C MET A 59 15.91 -1.53 -1.52
N GLU A 60 16.32 -2.78 -1.69
CA GLU A 60 15.50 -3.99 -1.62
C GLU A 60 14.78 -4.11 -0.27
N GLY A 61 15.47 -3.75 0.82
CA GLY A 61 14.85 -3.74 2.16
C GLY A 61 13.67 -2.77 2.27
N SER A 62 13.66 -1.67 1.52
CA SER A 62 12.51 -0.76 1.45
C SER A 62 11.36 -1.34 0.61
N ILE A 63 11.66 -2.12 -0.42
CA ILE A 63 10.66 -2.85 -1.21
C ILE A 63 9.98 -3.90 -0.32
N VAL A 64 10.78 -4.74 0.36
CA VAL A 64 10.30 -5.78 1.30
C VAL A 64 9.41 -5.16 2.37
N ARG A 65 9.87 -4.09 3.05
CA ARG A 65 9.08 -3.41 4.09
C ARG A 65 7.77 -2.84 3.54
N THR A 66 7.80 -2.24 2.34
CA THR A 66 6.58 -1.69 1.72
C THR A 66 5.56 -2.79 1.45
N ILE A 67 6.00 -3.93 0.93
CA ILE A 67 5.13 -5.05 0.59
C ILE A 67 4.55 -5.69 1.86
N VAL A 68 5.35 -5.90 2.90
CA VAL A 68 4.87 -6.43 4.18
C VAL A 68 3.83 -5.48 4.81
N ARG A 69 4.10 -4.17 4.84
CA ARG A 69 3.14 -3.18 5.35
C ARG A 69 1.85 -3.10 4.52
N LEU A 70 1.96 -3.32 3.22
CA LEU A 70 0.78 -3.38 2.35
C LEU A 70 -0.08 -4.61 2.67
N GLU A 71 0.54 -5.77 2.92
CA GLU A 71 -0.18 -6.99 3.33
C GLU A 71 -0.88 -6.79 4.69
N GLU A 72 -0.22 -6.15 5.66
CA GLU A 72 -0.82 -5.77 6.93
C GLU A 72 -2.04 -4.86 6.71
N THR A 73 -1.90 -3.86 5.84
CA THR A 73 -3.01 -2.95 5.48
C THR A 73 -4.18 -3.73 4.84
N CYS A 74 -3.92 -4.69 3.95
CA CYS A 74 -4.97 -5.55 3.38
C CYS A 74 -5.73 -6.34 4.47
N ARG A 75 -5.03 -6.83 5.50
CA ARG A 75 -5.67 -7.51 6.65
C ARG A 75 -6.57 -6.56 7.44
N GLU A 76 -6.08 -5.37 7.75
CA GLU A 76 -6.86 -4.35 8.47
C GLU A 76 -8.12 -3.96 7.69
N PHE A 77 -8.01 -3.76 6.37
CA PHE A 77 -9.16 -3.45 5.51
C PHE A 77 -10.14 -4.62 5.42
N ARG A 78 -9.66 -5.86 5.36
CA ARG A 78 -10.51 -7.06 5.39
C ARG A 78 -11.33 -7.10 6.69
N ASP A 79 -10.70 -6.85 7.83
CA ASP A 79 -11.38 -6.87 9.13
C ASP A 79 -12.38 -5.71 9.26
N ALA A 80 -12.03 -4.52 8.77
CA ALA A 80 -12.96 -3.38 8.67
C ALA A 80 -14.15 -3.69 7.74
N ALA A 81 -13.91 -4.32 6.59
CA ALA A 81 -14.95 -4.71 5.65
C ALA A 81 -15.95 -5.69 6.29
N ARG A 82 -15.47 -6.62 7.11
CA ARG A 82 -16.32 -7.53 7.89
C ARG A 82 -17.23 -6.77 8.84
N VAL A 83 -16.69 -5.78 9.57
CA VAL A 83 -17.48 -4.94 10.51
C VAL A 83 -18.52 -4.10 9.77
N MET A 84 -18.18 -3.57 8.60
CA MET A 84 -19.10 -2.82 7.75
C MET A 84 -20.15 -3.70 7.04
N GLY A 85 -20.01 -5.03 7.06
CA GLY A 85 -20.88 -5.96 6.34
C GLY A 85 -20.65 -6.01 4.83
N ASN A 86 -19.53 -5.47 4.33
CA ASN A 86 -19.20 -5.49 2.91
C ASN A 86 -18.38 -6.75 2.55
N MET A 87 -19.08 -7.82 2.18
CA MET A 87 -18.46 -9.11 1.85
C MET A 87 -17.66 -9.07 0.55
N GLN A 88 -18.03 -8.22 -0.42
CA GLN A 88 -17.27 -8.09 -1.66
C GLN A 88 -15.87 -7.53 -1.38
N LEU A 89 -15.79 -6.46 -0.60
CA LEU A 89 -14.50 -5.86 -0.21
C LEU A 89 -13.68 -6.84 0.65
N PHE A 90 -14.33 -7.60 1.53
CA PHE A 90 -13.66 -8.63 2.33
C PHE A 90 -12.91 -9.64 1.45
N HIS A 91 -13.59 -10.24 0.46
CA HIS A 91 -12.98 -11.24 -0.41
C HIS A 91 -11.90 -10.64 -1.31
N GLN A 92 -12.11 -9.42 -1.82
CA GLN A 92 -11.09 -8.72 -2.62
C GLN A 92 -9.79 -8.48 -1.83
N MET A 93 -9.90 -8.08 -0.56
CA MET A 93 -8.72 -7.87 0.29
C MET A 93 -8.05 -9.18 0.71
N GLU A 94 -8.83 -10.24 0.90
CA GLU A 94 -8.33 -11.59 1.16
C GLU A 94 -7.53 -12.14 -0.03
N GLU A 95 -8.06 -12.00 -1.25
CA GLU A 95 -7.38 -12.39 -2.49
C GLU A 95 -6.10 -11.60 -2.68
N ALA A 96 -6.15 -10.26 -2.54
CA ALA A 96 -4.97 -9.40 -2.67
C ALA A 96 -3.86 -9.77 -1.67
N SER A 97 -4.22 -10.05 -0.42
CA SER A 97 -3.27 -10.52 0.60
C SER A 97 -2.63 -11.86 0.23
N SER A 98 -3.41 -12.79 -0.32
CA SER A 98 -2.90 -14.11 -0.73
C SER A 98 -1.89 -14.04 -1.88
N ILE A 99 -2.12 -13.15 -2.85
CA ILE A 99 -1.26 -12.96 -4.03
C ILE A 99 0.09 -12.34 -3.62
N ILE A 100 0.06 -11.39 -2.69
CA ILE A 100 1.25 -10.66 -2.25
C ILE A 100 2.12 -11.51 -1.31
N LYS A 101 1.51 -12.43 -0.54
CA LYS A 101 2.19 -13.22 0.48
C LYS A 101 2.94 -14.44 -0.10
N ARG A 102 4.15 -14.22 -0.64
CA ARG A 102 4.99 -15.29 -1.20
C ARG A 102 6.50 -15.11 -0.98
N ASP A 103 7.22 -16.21 -1.16
CA ASP A 103 8.68 -16.30 -1.28
C ASP A 103 9.49 -15.52 -0.22
N VAL A 104 10.63 -14.95 -0.66
CA VAL A 104 11.67 -14.33 0.16
C VAL A 104 11.20 -13.15 1.00
N ILE A 105 10.15 -12.43 0.57
CA ILE A 105 9.62 -11.26 1.27
C ILE A 105 8.98 -11.65 2.61
N PHE A 106 8.45 -12.87 2.70
CA PHE A 106 7.78 -13.40 3.89
C PHE A 106 8.59 -14.53 4.56
N ALA A 107 9.88 -14.60 4.28
CA ALA A 107 10.78 -15.51 5.00
C ALA A 107 10.77 -15.19 6.50
N GLY A 108 10.78 -16.25 7.32
CA GLY A 108 10.71 -16.13 8.77
C GLY A 108 11.89 -15.34 9.35
N SER A 109 11.62 -14.58 10.42
CA SER A 109 12.67 -13.91 11.19
C SER A 109 13.57 -14.94 11.86
N LEU A 110 14.89 -14.74 11.79
CA LEU A 110 15.87 -15.59 12.49
C LEU A 110 15.83 -15.45 14.02
N TYR A 111 15.15 -14.42 14.54
CA TYR A 111 14.98 -14.19 15.98
C TYR A 111 13.71 -14.85 16.56
N LEU A 112 12.77 -15.24 15.70
CA LEU A 112 11.50 -15.83 16.08
C LEU A 112 11.52 -17.30 15.62
N THR A 113 12.18 -18.14 16.43
CA THR A 113 12.11 -19.61 16.30
C THR A 113 10.92 -20.14 17.07
#